data_AF-A0A6I5KP58-F1
#
_entry.id   AF-A0A6I5KP58-F1
#
_cell.length_a   1.000
_cell.length_b   1.000
_cell.length_c   1.000
_cell.angle_alpha   90.00
_cell.angle_beta   90.00
_cell.angle_gamma   90.00
#
_symmetry.space_group_name_H-M   'P 1'
#
loop_
_entity.id
_entity.type
_entity.pdbx_description
1 polymer ?
#
loop_
_entity_poly.entity_id
_entity_poly.type
_entity_poly.pdbx_seq_one_letter_code
_entity_poly.pdbx_strand_id
1 'polypeptide(L)'
;MKNLNLLPILFYIFVGCQLNAQMPKVHSIGSMKDMGSTYDLHVLLDTISPKSHLYGMGPYDRMKGEITVVDGKPYFATAFEEGKYQVSTEWDIQSPFFVYADVKEWKVFKITSSFNCVKGIQDVVASIAQANGYDLQKPFPFIIKGAFDELTAHIVTPRNPEVEGYREGVKSQKFTFGDTQGELVGFYSENHQGVFTHANSFVHIHFLKKDKTFMGHLDEISTKSSSYKLYLPKRK
;
A
#
# COMPACT_ATOMS: atom_id res chain seq x y z
N MET A 1 -34.69 40.13 -58.44
CA MET A 1 -34.88 39.29 -57.24
C MET A 1 -33.74 38.28 -57.22
N LYS A 2 -32.78 38.42 -56.30
CA LYS A 2 -31.59 37.56 -56.19
C LYS A 2 -31.91 36.43 -55.20
N ASN A 3 -31.93 35.19 -55.67
CA ASN A 3 -32.11 34.01 -54.80
C ASN A 3 -30.76 33.66 -54.16
N LEU A 4 -30.67 33.85 -52.84
CA LEU A 4 -29.51 33.50 -52.02
C LEU A 4 -29.66 32.02 -51.62
N ASN A 5 -28.86 31.13 -52.23
CA ASN A 5 -28.81 29.72 -51.82
C ASN A 5 -28.04 29.61 -50.50
N LEU A 6 -28.75 29.39 -49.39
CA LEU A 6 -28.14 29.01 -48.12
C LEU A 6 -27.75 27.52 -48.17
N LEU A 7 -26.45 27.26 -48.09
CA LEU A 7 -25.91 25.91 -47.91
C LEU A 7 -25.96 25.55 -46.41
N PRO A 8 -26.53 24.40 -46.00
CA PRO A 8 -26.54 24.01 -44.59
C PRO A 8 -25.14 23.51 -44.18
N ILE A 9 -24.51 24.23 -43.24
CA ILE A 9 -23.27 23.80 -42.59
C ILE A 9 -23.65 22.74 -41.55
N LEU A 10 -23.32 21.48 -41.84
CA LEU A 10 -23.53 20.36 -40.93
C LEU A 10 -22.42 20.36 -39.87
N PHE A 11 -22.75 20.80 -38.65
CA PHE A 11 -21.84 20.81 -37.51
C PHE A 11 -21.75 19.39 -36.92
N TYR A 12 -20.70 18.64 -37.24
CA TYR A 12 -20.43 17.36 -36.58
C TYR A 12 -19.91 17.63 -35.17
N ILE A 13 -20.78 17.49 -34.18
CA ILE A 13 -20.38 17.45 -32.76
C ILE A 13 -19.69 16.11 -32.52
N PHE A 14 -18.37 16.11 -32.51
CA PHE A 14 -17.57 15.01 -31.97
C PHE A 14 -17.79 14.94 -30.46
N VAL A 15 -18.76 14.14 -30.03
CA VAL A 15 -18.86 13.71 -28.63
C VAL A 15 -17.72 12.71 -28.42
N GLY A 16 -16.57 13.23 -27.98
CA GLY A 16 -15.45 12.40 -27.55
C GLY A 16 -15.90 11.54 -26.37
N CYS A 17 -16.11 10.25 -26.62
CA CYS A 17 -16.31 9.28 -25.55
C CYS A 17 -15.00 9.17 -24.77
N GLN A 18 -14.87 9.91 -23.67
CA GLN A 18 -13.80 9.68 -22.72
C GLN A 18 -14.08 8.34 -22.05
N LEU A 19 -13.46 7.28 -22.58
CA LEU A 19 -13.33 6.01 -21.87
C LEU A 19 -12.65 6.33 -20.53
N ASN A 20 -13.44 6.32 -19.46
CA ASN A 20 -12.95 6.58 -18.11
C ASN A 20 -12.01 5.45 -17.74
N ALA A 21 -10.71 5.76 -17.74
CA ALA A 21 -9.74 4.73 -17.55
C ALA A 21 -9.83 4.16 -16.13
N GLN A 22 -10.14 2.87 -15.97
CA GLN A 22 -10.54 2.32 -14.67
C GLN A 22 -9.33 1.84 -13.87
N MET A 23 -9.23 2.28 -12.61
CA MET A 23 -8.26 1.77 -11.64
C MET A 23 -8.62 0.35 -11.19
N PRO A 24 -7.63 -0.49 -10.81
CA PRO A 24 -7.93 -1.74 -10.13
C PRO A 24 -8.81 -1.50 -8.91
N LYS A 25 -9.74 -2.43 -8.68
CA LYS A 25 -10.57 -2.39 -7.49
C LYS A 25 -9.71 -2.71 -6.26
N VAL A 26 -9.73 -1.83 -5.27
CA VAL A 26 -9.19 -2.10 -3.94
C VAL A 26 -10.28 -2.74 -3.09
N HIS A 27 -9.92 -3.82 -2.42
CA HIS A 27 -10.77 -4.55 -1.50
C HIS A 27 -10.23 -4.34 -0.08
N SER A 28 -11.12 -4.14 0.89
CA SER A 28 -10.79 -4.15 2.31
C SER A 28 -11.73 -5.09 3.06
N ILE A 29 -11.18 -5.87 3.97
CA ILE A 29 -11.90 -6.77 4.88
C ILE A 29 -11.52 -6.39 6.30
N GLY A 30 -12.49 -6.32 7.21
CA GLY A 30 -12.27 -5.79 8.56
C GLY A 30 -11.90 -4.31 8.55
N SER A 31 -11.55 -3.78 9.72
CA SER A 31 -11.10 -2.40 9.84
C SER A 31 -10.26 -2.21 11.11
N MET A 32 -9.26 -1.33 11.06
CA MET A 32 -8.40 -1.02 12.20
C MET A 32 -9.20 -0.45 13.39
N LYS A 33 -10.21 0.38 13.13
CA LYS A 33 -11.06 1.00 14.17
C LYS A 33 -12.03 0.03 14.85
N ASP A 34 -12.34 -1.11 14.21
CA ASP A 34 -13.34 -2.07 14.68
C ASP A 34 -12.72 -3.34 15.31
N MET A 35 -11.38 -3.44 15.42
CA MET A 35 -10.70 -4.68 15.86
C MET A 35 -11.02 -5.14 17.30
N GLY A 36 -11.53 -4.25 18.15
CA GLY A 36 -11.73 -4.53 19.56
C GLY A 36 -10.42 -4.91 20.29
N SER A 37 -10.54 -5.56 21.44
CA SER A 37 -9.39 -6.06 22.23
C SER A 37 -9.02 -7.51 21.93
N THR A 38 -9.93 -8.26 21.29
CA THR A 38 -9.71 -9.66 20.91
C THR A 38 -8.98 -9.79 19.59
N TYR A 39 -9.02 -8.78 18.71
CA TYR A 39 -8.45 -8.82 17.36
C TYR A 39 -9.02 -9.95 16.51
N ASP A 40 -10.35 -10.06 16.45
CA ASP A 40 -11.00 -11.16 15.76
C ASP A 40 -10.61 -11.25 14.30
N LEU A 41 -10.32 -12.48 13.85
CA LEU A 41 -9.83 -12.76 12.52
C LEU A 41 -10.99 -12.67 11.52
N HIS A 42 -10.77 -11.97 10.41
CA HIS A 42 -11.81 -11.70 9.41
C HIS A 42 -11.45 -12.20 8.02
N VAL A 43 -10.17 -12.53 7.77
CA VAL A 43 -9.72 -13.08 6.51
C VAL A 43 -8.67 -14.16 6.73
N LEU A 44 -8.82 -15.26 5.99
CA LEU A 44 -7.78 -16.26 5.74
C LEU A 44 -7.20 -15.97 4.36
N LEU A 45 -5.90 -15.67 4.28
CA LEU A 45 -5.27 -15.20 3.04
C LEU A 45 -5.35 -16.23 1.91
N ASP A 46 -5.35 -17.53 2.21
CA ASP A 46 -5.48 -18.58 1.19
C ASP A 46 -6.81 -18.51 0.41
N THR A 47 -7.86 -17.92 1.02
CA THR A 47 -9.15 -17.71 0.36
C THR A 47 -9.17 -16.57 -0.66
N ILE A 48 -8.13 -15.72 -0.68
CA ILE A 48 -8.04 -14.60 -1.61
C ILE A 48 -7.62 -15.13 -2.99
N SER A 49 -8.46 -14.88 -3.98
CA SER A 49 -8.25 -15.28 -5.37
C SER A 49 -8.65 -14.14 -6.32
N PRO A 50 -7.92 -13.94 -7.45
CA PRO A 50 -6.71 -14.67 -7.84
C PRO A 50 -5.47 -14.27 -7.03
N LYS A 51 -4.49 -15.17 -6.94
CA LYS A 51 -3.20 -14.91 -6.30
C LYS A 51 -2.23 -14.16 -7.23
N SER A 52 -2.31 -14.39 -8.54
CA SER A 52 -1.46 -13.70 -9.52
C SER A 52 -1.63 -12.18 -9.42
N HIS A 53 -0.53 -11.42 -9.41
CA HIS A 53 -0.58 -9.95 -9.37
C HIS A 53 -1.30 -9.37 -8.15
N LEU A 54 -1.46 -10.16 -7.08
CA LEU A 54 -2.04 -9.70 -5.84
C LEU A 54 -1.03 -8.87 -5.07
N TYR A 55 -1.48 -7.71 -4.60
CA TYR A 55 -0.77 -6.87 -3.63
C TYR A 55 -1.68 -6.65 -2.44
N GLY A 56 -1.14 -6.67 -1.23
CA GLY A 56 -1.95 -6.49 -0.04
C GLY A 56 -1.13 -6.34 1.23
N MET A 57 -1.78 -5.89 2.29
CA MET A 57 -1.16 -5.73 3.61
C MET A 57 -2.19 -5.73 4.73
N GLY A 58 -1.73 -6.06 5.92
CA GLY A 58 -2.47 -6.03 7.17
C GLY A 58 -1.65 -6.69 8.28
N PRO A 59 -2.11 -6.66 9.53
CA PRO A 59 -1.45 -7.37 10.62
C PRO A 59 -1.53 -8.89 10.43
N TYR A 60 -0.56 -9.60 10.99
CA TYR A 60 -0.57 -11.05 11.07
C TYR A 60 -1.31 -11.51 12.32
N ASP A 61 -2.34 -12.33 12.11
CA ASP A 61 -3.15 -12.95 13.15
C ASP A 61 -3.66 -11.88 14.15
N ARG A 62 -3.83 -12.20 15.43
CA ARG A 62 -4.23 -11.29 16.51
C ARG A 62 -3.15 -10.28 16.90
N MET A 63 -2.67 -9.49 15.93
CA MET A 63 -1.60 -8.48 16.07
C MET A 63 -0.23 -9.08 16.45
N LYS A 64 0.10 -10.28 15.96
CA LYS A 64 1.38 -10.96 16.26
C LYS A 64 2.48 -10.69 15.24
N GLY A 65 2.24 -9.82 14.27
CA GLY A 65 3.19 -9.49 13.23
C GLY A 65 2.59 -8.65 12.12
N GLU A 66 3.29 -8.57 10.99
CA GLU A 66 2.85 -7.87 9.78
C GLU A 66 2.71 -8.84 8.61
N ILE A 67 1.79 -8.57 7.69
CA ILE A 67 1.64 -9.25 6.40
C ILE A 67 1.85 -8.25 5.26
N THR A 68 2.62 -8.64 4.25
CA THR A 68 2.72 -7.97 2.95
C THR A 68 2.66 -8.99 1.83
N VAL A 69 1.76 -8.81 0.88
CA VAL A 69 1.71 -9.59 -0.36
C VAL A 69 2.25 -8.73 -1.49
N VAL A 70 3.20 -9.27 -2.24
CA VAL A 70 3.81 -8.60 -3.41
C VAL A 70 3.77 -9.54 -4.60
N ASP A 71 3.04 -9.14 -5.65
CA ASP A 71 2.89 -9.89 -6.91
C ASP A 71 2.56 -11.38 -6.68
N GLY A 72 1.59 -11.62 -5.79
CA GLY A 72 1.13 -12.98 -5.48
C GLY A 72 2.06 -13.80 -4.59
N LYS A 73 3.03 -13.17 -3.93
CA LYS A 73 3.84 -13.82 -2.90
C LYS A 73 3.55 -13.21 -1.52
N PRO A 74 3.01 -14.00 -0.57
CA PRO A 74 2.78 -13.54 0.79
C PRO A 74 4.08 -13.60 1.60
N TYR A 75 4.34 -12.55 2.35
CA TYR A 75 5.35 -12.47 3.39
C TYR A 75 4.65 -12.09 4.69
N PHE A 76 5.09 -12.68 5.79
CA PHE A 76 4.74 -12.20 7.11
C PHE A 76 5.97 -12.16 8.00
N ALA A 77 5.97 -11.24 8.97
CA ALA A 77 7.05 -11.13 9.94
C ALA A 77 6.55 -11.13 11.37
N THR A 78 7.29 -11.78 12.26
CA THR A 78 7.07 -11.79 13.70
C THR A 78 8.31 -11.25 14.41
N ALA A 79 8.13 -10.72 15.61
CA ALA A 79 9.20 -10.18 16.44
C ALA A 79 8.94 -10.50 17.92
N PHE A 80 9.00 -11.78 18.28
CA PHE A 80 8.66 -12.24 19.64
C PHE A 80 9.79 -12.04 20.65
N GLU A 81 11.04 -12.06 20.19
CA GLU A 81 12.23 -11.83 21.02
C GLU A 81 12.80 -10.43 20.77
N GLU A 82 13.33 -9.78 21.81
CA GLU A 82 13.90 -8.45 21.70
C GLU A 82 15.04 -8.37 20.67
N GLY A 83 14.94 -7.40 19.76
CA GLY A 83 15.93 -7.17 18.72
C GLY A 83 15.96 -8.24 17.62
N LYS A 84 15.06 -9.22 17.64
CA LYS A 84 14.99 -10.29 16.66
C LYS A 84 13.67 -10.27 15.90
N TYR A 85 13.75 -10.60 14.62
CA TYR A 85 12.60 -10.79 13.75
C TYR A 85 12.78 -12.06 12.92
N GLN A 86 11.67 -12.62 12.47
CA GLN A 86 11.62 -13.70 11.51
C GLN A 86 10.70 -13.31 10.37
N VAL A 87 11.13 -13.54 9.13
CA VAL A 87 10.30 -13.41 7.93
C VAL A 87 10.03 -14.78 7.35
N SER A 88 8.76 -15.06 7.07
CA SER A 88 8.29 -16.33 6.52
C SER A 88 7.32 -16.07 5.36
N THR A 89 7.04 -17.12 4.57
CA THR A 89 6.15 -17.04 3.42
C THR A 89 5.18 -18.20 3.42
N GLU A 90 3.90 -17.93 3.68
CA GLU A 90 2.84 -18.94 3.63
C GLU A 90 1.49 -18.28 3.34
N TRP A 91 0.53 -19.05 2.84
CA TRP A 91 -0.83 -18.57 2.54
C TRP A 91 -1.83 -18.85 3.66
N ASP A 92 -1.55 -19.87 4.48
CA ASP A 92 -2.40 -20.28 5.61
C ASP A 92 -2.19 -19.36 6.82
N ILE A 93 -2.41 -18.07 6.61
CA ILE A 93 -2.31 -17.01 7.60
C ILE A 93 -3.57 -16.16 7.58
N GLN A 94 -3.89 -15.61 8.74
CA GLN A 94 -5.11 -14.84 8.95
C GLN A 94 -4.81 -13.41 9.35
N SER A 95 -5.81 -12.54 9.21
CA SER A 95 -5.72 -11.16 9.68
C SER A 95 -7.08 -10.66 10.19
N PRO A 96 -7.11 -9.78 11.21
CA PRO A 96 -8.29 -9.03 11.61
C PRO A 96 -8.70 -7.96 10.60
N PHE A 97 -7.74 -7.39 9.84
CA PHE A 97 -8.08 -6.51 8.72
C PHE A 97 -7.05 -6.60 7.59
N PHE A 98 -7.49 -6.49 6.36
CA PHE A 98 -6.59 -6.66 5.22
C PHE A 98 -7.08 -5.83 4.03
N VAL A 99 -6.15 -5.13 3.39
CA VAL A 99 -6.39 -4.43 2.14
C VAL A 99 -5.63 -5.11 1.02
N TYR A 100 -6.26 -5.26 -0.15
CA TYR A 100 -5.62 -5.86 -1.30
C TYR A 100 -6.18 -5.38 -2.65
N ALA A 101 -5.42 -5.59 -3.71
CA ALA A 101 -5.81 -5.35 -5.09
C ALA A 101 -5.03 -6.25 -6.06
N ASP A 102 -5.65 -6.62 -7.18
CA ASP A 102 -5.00 -7.26 -8.34
C ASP A 102 -4.47 -6.17 -9.28
N VAL A 103 -3.15 -6.10 -9.47
CA VAL A 103 -2.50 -5.08 -10.31
C VAL A 103 -1.64 -5.72 -11.39
N LYS A 104 -2.26 -6.00 -12.54
CA LYS A 104 -1.61 -6.67 -13.67
C LYS A 104 -0.52 -5.84 -14.34
N GLU A 105 -0.73 -4.53 -14.40
CA GLU A 105 0.15 -3.62 -15.13
C GLU A 105 0.41 -2.35 -14.31
N TRP A 106 1.67 -1.91 -14.34
CA TRP A 106 2.13 -0.72 -13.64
C TRP A 106 2.62 0.33 -14.63
N LYS A 107 2.28 1.59 -14.39
CA LYS A 107 2.92 2.75 -15.01
C LYS A 107 4.00 3.28 -14.06
N VAL A 108 5.19 3.53 -14.61
CA VAL A 108 6.36 3.95 -13.84
C VAL A 108 6.58 5.45 -13.99
N PHE A 109 6.81 6.11 -12.86
CA PHE A 109 7.14 7.53 -12.74
C PHE A 109 8.45 7.68 -11.98
N LYS A 110 9.16 8.76 -12.25
CA LYS A 110 10.39 9.10 -11.55
C LYS A 110 10.05 10.08 -10.42
N ILE A 111 10.55 9.81 -9.22
CA ILE A 111 10.61 10.78 -8.12
C ILE A 111 12.05 11.25 -8.07
N THR A 112 12.27 12.57 -8.17
CA THR A 112 13.60 13.20 -8.09
C THR A 112 13.83 13.95 -6.78
N SER A 113 12.75 14.27 -6.06
CA SER A 113 12.80 14.90 -4.75
C SER A 113 13.14 13.89 -3.66
N SER A 114 13.65 14.38 -2.55
CA SER A 114 13.66 13.63 -1.29
C SER A 114 12.29 13.64 -0.62
N PHE A 115 12.08 12.65 0.25
CA PHE A 115 11.01 12.57 1.24
C PHE A 115 11.60 12.08 2.56
N ASN A 116 11.32 12.80 3.64
CA ASN A 116 11.94 12.61 4.95
C ASN A 116 10.96 12.19 6.05
N CYS A 117 9.78 11.72 5.64
CA CYS A 117 8.75 11.14 6.52
C CYS A 117 7.67 10.46 5.68
N VAL A 118 6.78 9.71 6.34
CA VAL A 118 5.61 9.06 5.71
C VAL A 118 4.70 10.09 5.02
N LYS A 119 4.49 11.27 5.63
CA LYS A 119 3.72 12.35 5.00
C LYS A 119 4.38 12.83 3.70
N GLY A 120 5.71 12.91 3.66
CA GLY A 120 6.43 13.26 2.44
C GLY A 120 6.18 12.25 1.30
N ILE A 121 6.13 10.95 1.62
CA ILE A 121 5.75 9.92 0.64
C ILE A 121 4.31 10.13 0.16
N GLN A 122 3.37 10.34 1.09
CA GLN A 122 1.97 10.61 0.77
C GLN A 122 1.83 11.79 -0.20
N ASP A 123 2.48 12.91 0.10
CA ASP A 123 2.40 14.13 -0.70
C ASP A 123 2.98 13.91 -2.11
N VAL A 124 4.12 13.23 -2.23
CA VAL A 124 4.75 12.89 -3.54
C VAL A 124 3.88 11.93 -4.36
N VAL A 125 3.33 10.88 -3.73
CA VAL A 125 2.47 9.91 -4.40
C VAL A 125 1.19 10.60 -4.90
N ALA A 126 0.54 11.39 -4.05
CA ALA A 126 -0.66 12.14 -4.39
C ALA A 126 -0.40 13.14 -5.53
N SER A 127 0.70 13.90 -5.45
CA SER A 127 1.07 14.88 -6.47
C SER A 127 1.32 14.24 -7.83
N ILE A 128 2.12 13.16 -7.88
CA ILE A 128 2.39 12.46 -9.15
C ILE A 128 1.12 11.79 -9.68
N ALA A 129 0.30 11.19 -8.81
CA ALA A 129 -0.96 10.58 -9.19
C ALA A 129 -1.92 11.62 -9.79
N GLN A 130 -2.16 12.73 -9.09
CA GLN A 130 -3.03 13.81 -9.55
C GLN A 130 -2.54 14.41 -10.88
N ALA A 131 -1.25 14.72 -10.99
CA ALA A 131 -0.65 15.25 -12.22
C ALA A 131 -0.75 14.29 -13.42
N ASN A 132 -0.97 13.00 -13.17
CA ASN A 132 -1.14 11.98 -14.20
C ASN A 132 -2.60 11.49 -14.32
N GLY A 133 -3.56 12.23 -13.78
CA GLY A 133 -5.00 12.02 -13.94
C GLY A 133 -5.59 10.90 -13.08
N TYR A 134 -4.90 10.45 -12.05
CA TYR A 134 -5.49 9.52 -11.08
C TYR A 134 -6.48 10.28 -10.20
N ASP A 135 -7.63 9.67 -9.95
CA ASP A 135 -8.66 10.19 -9.06
C ASP A 135 -8.31 9.83 -7.61
N LEU A 136 -7.91 10.83 -6.81
CA LEU A 136 -7.50 10.64 -5.42
C LEU A 136 -8.65 10.24 -4.49
N GLN A 137 -9.91 10.41 -4.93
CA GLN A 137 -11.07 9.92 -4.19
C GLN A 137 -11.20 8.39 -4.26
N LYS A 138 -10.51 7.74 -5.21
CA LYS A 138 -10.47 6.29 -5.34
C LYS A 138 -9.20 5.74 -4.68
N PRO A 139 -9.31 4.68 -3.85
CA PRO A 139 -8.13 4.05 -3.29
C PRO A 139 -7.29 3.37 -4.37
N PHE A 140 -5.96 3.32 -4.18
CA PHE A 140 -5.07 2.59 -5.08
C PHE A 140 -3.79 2.12 -4.38
N PRO A 141 -3.23 0.95 -4.77
CA PRO A 141 -1.91 0.55 -4.35
C PRO A 141 -0.83 1.36 -5.09
N PHE A 142 0.35 1.47 -4.49
CA PHE A 142 1.54 2.03 -5.12
C PHE A 142 2.78 1.28 -4.65
N ILE A 143 3.85 1.36 -5.44
CA ILE A 143 5.17 0.84 -5.05
C ILE A 143 6.22 1.91 -5.28
N ILE A 144 7.10 2.14 -4.32
CA ILE A 144 8.32 2.96 -4.53
C ILE A 144 9.52 2.03 -4.42
N LYS A 145 10.31 1.95 -5.49
CA LYS A 145 11.57 1.17 -5.50
C LYS A 145 12.78 2.08 -5.49
N GLY A 146 13.78 1.73 -4.69
CA GLY A 146 15.05 2.45 -4.65
C GLY A 146 15.99 1.97 -3.56
N ALA A 147 17.06 2.75 -3.37
CA ALA A 147 17.94 2.67 -2.22
C ALA A 147 17.56 3.80 -1.26
N PHE A 148 17.23 3.44 -0.02
CA PHE A 148 16.80 4.38 1.01
C PHE A 148 17.96 4.61 1.98
N ASP A 149 18.29 5.87 2.23
CA ASP A 149 19.44 6.26 3.06
C ASP A 149 19.26 5.81 4.51
N GLU A 150 18.06 6.01 5.06
CA GLU A 150 17.69 5.52 6.39
C GLU A 150 16.19 5.26 6.43
N LEU A 151 15.78 4.17 7.05
CA LEU A 151 14.38 3.93 7.38
C LEU A 151 14.26 3.15 8.67
N THR A 152 13.15 3.39 9.38
CA THR A 152 12.72 2.59 10.52
C THR A 152 11.38 1.97 10.18
N ALA A 153 11.27 0.67 10.39
CA ALA A 153 10.02 -0.06 10.26
C ALA A 153 9.76 -0.88 11.52
N HIS A 154 8.50 -1.03 11.90
CA HIS A 154 8.11 -1.86 13.02
C HIS A 154 7.44 -3.16 12.59
N ILE A 155 7.46 -4.12 13.50
CA ILE A 155 6.63 -5.32 13.48
C ILE A 155 5.80 -5.28 14.76
N VAL A 156 4.46 -5.26 14.65
CA VAL A 156 3.60 -5.34 15.84
C VAL A 156 3.79 -6.65 16.58
N THR A 157 3.63 -6.58 17.90
CA THR A 157 3.64 -7.74 18.79
C THR A 157 2.29 -7.84 19.49
N PRO A 158 1.90 -9.06 19.93
CA PRO A 158 0.58 -9.27 20.50
C PRO A 158 0.34 -8.39 21.71
N ARG A 159 -0.91 -7.93 21.84
CA ARG A 159 -1.35 -7.06 22.94
C ARG A 159 -2.26 -7.79 23.94
N ASN A 160 -2.63 -9.04 23.62
CA ASN A 160 -3.41 -9.92 24.47
C ASN A 160 -2.46 -10.98 25.10
N PRO A 161 -2.43 -11.14 26.43
CA PRO A 161 -1.63 -12.16 27.12
C PRO A 161 -1.85 -13.61 26.67
N GLU A 162 -3.01 -13.92 26.07
CA GLU A 162 -3.34 -15.26 25.58
C GLU A 162 -2.72 -15.57 24.21
N VAL A 163 -2.13 -14.57 23.54
CA VAL A 163 -1.56 -14.73 22.20
C VAL A 163 -0.06 -14.97 22.30
N GLU A 164 0.43 -15.99 21.58
CA GLU A 164 1.84 -16.35 21.48
C GLU A 164 2.71 -15.13 21.11
N GLY A 165 3.80 -14.94 21.86
CA GLY A 165 4.74 -13.83 21.66
C GLY A 165 4.38 -12.55 22.42
N TYR A 166 3.31 -12.57 23.24
CA TYR A 166 2.97 -11.46 24.12
C TYR A 166 4.11 -11.14 25.10
N ARG A 167 4.40 -9.85 25.26
CA ARG A 167 5.27 -9.33 26.30
C ARG A 167 4.63 -8.07 26.88
N GLU A 168 4.54 -8.02 28.20
CA GLU A 168 3.89 -6.91 28.89
C GLU A 168 4.53 -5.58 28.49
N GLY A 169 3.69 -4.60 28.12
CA GLY A 169 4.13 -3.27 27.69
C GLY A 169 4.73 -3.16 26.28
N VAL A 170 5.02 -4.28 25.59
CA VAL A 170 5.64 -4.26 24.25
C VAL A 170 4.56 -4.47 23.18
N LYS A 171 4.25 -3.42 22.42
CA LYS A 171 3.21 -3.44 21.37
C LYS A 171 3.76 -3.58 19.95
N SER A 172 5.05 -3.33 19.78
CA SER A 172 5.80 -3.51 18.54
C SER A 172 7.30 -3.46 18.82
N GLN A 173 8.09 -3.91 17.85
CA GLN A 173 9.54 -3.70 17.82
C GLN A 173 9.93 -2.92 16.58
N LYS A 174 10.87 -1.98 16.72
CA LYS A 174 11.38 -1.16 15.64
C LYS A 174 12.74 -1.66 15.15
N PHE A 175 12.94 -1.61 13.83
CA PHE A 175 14.16 -2.01 13.16
C PHE A 175 14.57 -0.91 12.19
N THR A 176 15.80 -0.42 12.35
CA THR A 176 16.36 0.67 11.54
C THR A 176 17.39 0.11 10.57
N PHE A 177 17.36 0.60 9.34
CA PHE A 177 18.25 0.20 8.26
C PHE A 177 18.80 1.43 7.55
N GLY A 178 20.12 1.44 7.33
CA GLY A 178 20.81 2.43 6.51
C GLY A 178 21.17 1.87 5.14
N ASP A 179 21.24 2.75 4.12
CA ASP A 179 21.66 2.45 2.75
C ASP A 179 21.05 1.16 2.16
N THR A 180 19.76 0.95 2.41
CA THR A 180 19.09 -0.32 2.15
C THR A 180 18.35 -0.29 0.81
N GLN A 181 18.51 -1.34 0.00
CA GLN A 181 17.72 -1.52 -1.22
C GLN A 181 16.43 -2.29 -0.92
N GLY A 182 15.32 -1.82 -1.47
CA GLY A 182 14.05 -2.53 -1.35
C GLY A 182 12.91 -1.82 -2.05
N GLU A 183 11.70 -2.12 -1.59
CA GLU A 183 10.47 -1.53 -2.08
C GLU A 183 9.55 -1.13 -0.92
N LEU A 184 9.00 0.08 -1.02
CA LEU A 184 7.86 0.51 -0.21
C LEU A 184 6.61 0.07 -0.94
N VAL A 185 5.83 -0.81 -0.33
CA VAL A 185 4.52 -1.25 -0.83
C VAL A 185 3.48 -0.49 -0.04
N GLY A 186 2.62 0.26 -0.72
CA GLY A 186 1.65 1.13 -0.07
C GLY A 186 0.26 1.08 -0.67
N PHE A 187 -0.72 1.49 0.12
CA PHE A 187 -2.07 1.82 -0.35
C PHE A 187 -2.36 3.29 -0.01
N TYR A 188 -2.85 4.04 -1.00
CA TYR A 188 -3.34 5.40 -0.85
C TYR A 188 -4.87 5.41 -0.78
N SER A 189 -5.45 6.20 0.13
CA SER A 189 -6.88 6.47 0.19
C SER A 189 -7.22 7.64 1.11
N GLU A 190 -8.01 8.60 0.62
CA GLU A 190 -8.60 9.66 1.44
C GLU A 190 -9.86 9.22 2.20
N ASN A 191 -10.44 8.09 1.80
CA ASN A 191 -11.75 7.63 2.29
C ASN A 191 -11.70 6.42 3.25
N HIS A 192 -10.50 5.98 3.67
CA HIS A 192 -10.31 4.73 4.44
C HIS A 192 -9.42 4.89 5.69
N GLN A 193 -9.36 6.11 6.22
CA GLN A 193 -8.73 6.39 7.52
C GLN A 193 -9.38 5.58 8.64
N GLY A 194 -8.54 4.91 9.44
CA GLY A 194 -9.00 3.99 10.48
C GLY A 194 -9.59 2.69 9.95
N VAL A 195 -9.61 2.45 8.63
CA VAL A 195 -10.02 1.17 8.04
C VAL A 195 -8.78 0.36 7.71
N PHE A 196 -8.02 0.77 6.71
CA PHE A 196 -6.73 0.17 6.38
C PHE A 196 -5.59 1.20 6.32
N THR A 197 -5.87 2.50 6.45
CA THR A 197 -4.85 3.51 6.72
C THR A 197 -4.97 3.99 8.16
N HIS A 198 -3.92 4.63 8.67
CA HIS A 198 -3.95 5.27 9.99
C HIS A 198 -5.01 6.37 10.04
N ALA A 199 -5.52 6.68 11.23
CA ALA A 199 -6.56 7.69 11.41
C ALA A 199 -6.15 9.10 10.93
N ASN A 200 -4.85 9.38 10.84
CA ASN A 200 -4.27 10.67 10.45
C ASN A 200 -3.43 10.61 9.16
N SER A 201 -3.56 9.54 8.37
CA SER A 201 -2.81 9.38 7.11
C SER A 201 -3.68 8.79 6.01
N PHE A 202 -3.42 9.24 4.78
CA PHE A 202 -4.00 8.67 3.57
C PHE A 202 -3.17 7.52 3.01
N VAL A 203 -2.06 7.14 3.66
CA VAL A 203 -1.23 6.02 3.24
C VAL A 203 -1.05 4.98 4.35
N HIS A 204 -0.97 3.72 3.94
CA HIS A 204 -0.44 2.62 4.74
C HIS A 204 0.72 2.03 3.94
N ILE A 205 1.91 1.97 4.54
CA ILE A 205 3.13 1.59 3.82
C ILE A 205 3.88 0.53 4.61
N HIS A 206 4.21 -0.57 3.94
CA HIS A 206 5.18 -1.55 4.43
C HIS A 206 6.49 -1.43 3.63
N PHE A 207 7.62 -1.65 4.29
CA PHE A 207 8.90 -1.85 3.62
C PHE A 207 9.14 -3.35 3.40
N LEU A 208 9.67 -3.71 2.23
CA LEU A 208 10.17 -5.04 1.91
C LEU A 208 11.58 -4.93 1.35
N LYS A 209 12.56 -5.48 2.08
CA LYS A 209 13.96 -5.47 1.66
C LYS A 209 14.16 -6.26 0.37
N LYS A 210 15.13 -5.87 -0.47
CA LYS A 210 15.38 -6.49 -1.78
C LYS A 210 15.66 -7.99 -1.69
N ASP A 211 16.46 -8.39 -0.70
CA ASP A 211 16.81 -9.78 -0.42
C ASP A 211 15.70 -10.56 0.32
N LYS A 212 14.57 -9.90 0.61
CA LYS A 212 13.41 -10.46 1.33
C LYS A 212 13.71 -10.93 2.75
N THR A 213 14.84 -10.50 3.32
CA THR A 213 15.22 -10.88 4.69
C THR A 213 14.44 -10.09 5.75
N PHE A 214 13.88 -8.93 5.41
CA PHE A 214 13.08 -8.11 6.32
C PHE A 214 11.84 -7.54 5.62
N MET A 215 10.73 -7.50 6.36
CA MET A 215 9.55 -6.72 6.05
C MET A 215 8.89 -6.19 7.32
N GLY A 216 8.17 -5.07 7.21
CA GLY A 216 7.45 -4.47 8.34
C GLY A 216 6.77 -3.17 7.95
N HIS A 217 6.00 -2.61 8.88
CA HIS A 217 5.30 -1.34 8.72
C HIS A 217 6.27 -0.16 8.77
N LEU A 218 6.23 0.75 7.81
CA LEU A 218 7.15 1.90 7.76
C LEU A 218 6.76 2.98 8.78
N ASP A 219 7.67 3.33 9.68
CA ASP A 219 7.49 4.43 10.64
C ASP A 219 8.17 5.71 10.17
N GLU A 220 9.45 5.60 9.81
CA GLU A 220 10.33 6.73 9.53
C GLU A 220 11.15 6.43 8.29
N ILE A 221 11.49 7.48 7.55
CA ILE A 221 12.30 7.38 6.36
C ILE A 221 13.01 8.70 6.11
N SER A 222 14.26 8.62 5.70
CA SER A 222 15.06 9.74 5.22
C SER A 222 15.65 9.36 3.88
N THR A 223 15.56 10.28 2.92
CA THR A 223 16.13 10.06 1.59
C THR A 223 16.88 11.30 1.13
N LYS A 224 18.00 11.09 0.45
CA LYS A 224 18.63 12.12 -0.37
C LYS A 224 17.90 12.23 -1.70
N SER A 225 18.06 13.37 -2.37
CA SER A 225 17.58 13.53 -3.74
C SER A 225 18.23 12.46 -4.62
N SER A 226 17.41 11.54 -5.10
CA SER A 226 17.82 10.40 -5.92
C SER A 226 16.72 10.08 -6.93
N SER A 227 16.96 9.11 -7.80
CA SER A 227 15.98 8.66 -8.79
C SER A 227 15.21 7.45 -8.26
N TYR A 228 14.18 7.69 -7.44
CA TYR A 228 13.26 6.63 -7.05
C TYR A 228 12.25 6.36 -8.17
N LYS A 229 11.77 5.11 -8.25
CA LYS A 229 10.74 4.71 -9.20
C LYS A 229 9.42 4.51 -8.46
N LEU A 230 8.43 5.35 -8.76
CA LEU A 230 7.05 5.19 -8.32
C LEU A 230 6.29 4.38 -9.36
N TYR A 231 5.65 3.31 -8.93
CA TYR A 231 4.77 2.48 -9.71
C TYR A 231 3.34 2.77 -9.26
N LEU A 232 2.50 3.21 -10.19
CA LEU A 232 1.06 3.32 -9.99
C LEU A 232 0.33 2.38 -10.97
N PRO A 233 -0.85 1.86 -10.63
CA PRO A 233 -1.59 0.96 -11.51
C PRO A 233 -1.86 1.60 -12.87
N LYS A 234 -1.60 0.87 -13.96
CA LYS A 234 -1.97 1.35 -15.28
C LYS A 234 -3.50 1.39 -15.38
N ARG A 235 -4.05 2.59 -15.60
CA ARG A 235 -5.48 2.80 -15.85
C ARG A 235 -5.84 2.16 -17.21
N LYS A 236 -6.88 1.33 -17.23
CA LYS A 236 -7.36 0.64 -18.45
C LYS A 236 -8.24 1.53 -19.28
#